data_AF-A0A0R1SKD0-F1
#
_entry.id   AF-A0A0R1SKD0-F1
#
_cell.length_a   1.000
_cell.length_b   1.000
_cell.length_c   1.000
_cell.angle_alpha   90.00
_cell.angle_beta   90.00
_cell.angle_gamma   90.00
#
_symmetry.space_group_name_H-M   'P 1'
#
loop_
_entity.id
_entity.type
_entity.pdbx_description
1 polymer ?
#
loop_
_entity_poly.entity_id
_entity_poly.type
_entity_poly.pdbx_seq_one_letter_code
_entity_poly.pdbx_strand_id
1 'polypeptide(L)'
;MSILLLFISFCTSLSFHPQIAKAADITSSISGISGTSPTAIDTATNAPAKISDSKNWSPYDNYQLTYNFTIKDGTNVQKGDTAKVALPAGTKFSSQQSFNIMSLDGKDIVGTFQANAGDNFGTITFSDYFSKNPNKMAGNLSFTIIGSHDPGGGGTGGTSYIGKRGWGQDGTWLDNKPYGLDKNGRYQYVVWDLQVNPDSKSLTDVSINDTLDNLNQETMLPSTLYVTSNSKPATTYKEGTNYAIDYQPNKTDPTSFTIKWLSPTPLKDPVNIEYLSQINKNSPYLQNGSGITLTNTASISGND
;
A
#
# COMPACT_ATOMS: atom_id res chain seq x y z
N MET A 1 -52.87 69.90 -25.37
CA MET A 1 -53.41 68.53 -25.36
C MET A 1 -52.27 67.60 -25.73
N SER A 2 -52.12 66.52 -24.98
CA SER A 2 -50.86 65.80 -24.68
C SER A 2 -50.13 65.11 -25.84
N ILE A 3 -48.82 65.02 -25.63
CA ILE A 3 -47.77 64.28 -26.36
C ILE A 3 -47.97 62.76 -26.20
N LEU A 4 -47.66 61.96 -27.25
CA LEU A 4 -47.11 60.61 -27.04
C LEU A 4 -46.18 60.21 -28.20
N LEU A 5 -44.86 60.36 -27.97
CA LEU A 5 -43.80 59.68 -28.72
C LEU A 5 -43.67 58.24 -28.19
N LEU A 6 -43.74 57.25 -29.07
CA LEU A 6 -43.45 55.85 -28.73
C LEU A 6 -41.99 55.54 -29.15
N PHE A 7 -41.07 55.60 -28.20
CA PHE A 7 -39.71 55.04 -28.35
C PHE A 7 -39.77 53.54 -28.03
N ILE A 8 -39.65 52.69 -29.05
CA ILE A 8 -39.47 51.24 -28.86
C ILE A 8 -37.97 51.01 -28.65
N SER A 9 -37.58 50.83 -27.39
CA SER A 9 -36.22 50.44 -27.00
C SER A 9 -36.04 48.94 -27.22
N PHE A 10 -35.19 48.55 -28.18
CA PHE A 10 -34.83 47.16 -28.45
C PHE A 10 -33.67 46.77 -27.51
N CYS A 11 -34.00 46.29 -26.31
CA CYS A 11 -32.99 45.71 -25.40
C CYS A 11 -32.57 44.33 -25.95
N THR A 12 -31.45 44.27 -26.68
CA THR A 12 -30.75 43.00 -26.91
C THR A 12 -30.13 42.54 -25.60
N SER A 13 -30.79 41.61 -24.92
CA SER A 13 -30.23 40.90 -23.78
C SER A 13 -29.02 40.07 -24.25
N LEU A 14 -27.81 40.56 -23.97
CA LEU A 14 -26.61 39.73 -23.98
C LEU A 14 -26.75 38.70 -22.85
N SER A 15 -27.25 37.52 -23.20
CA SER A 15 -27.22 36.35 -22.31
C SER A 15 -25.76 35.91 -22.15
N PHE A 16 -25.06 36.48 -21.16
CA PHE A 16 -23.86 35.87 -20.61
C PHE A 16 -24.27 34.53 -20.00
N HIS A 17 -24.10 33.45 -20.75
CA HIS A 17 -24.08 32.12 -20.19
C HIS A 17 -22.74 31.99 -19.47
N PRO A 18 -22.67 31.94 -18.13
CA PRO A 18 -21.45 31.49 -17.48
C PRO A 18 -21.22 30.06 -17.93
N GLN A 19 -20.28 29.87 -18.86
CA GLN A 19 -19.76 28.55 -19.17
C GLN A 19 -19.12 28.07 -17.88
N ILE A 20 -19.82 27.19 -17.14
CA ILE A 20 -19.24 26.46 -16.03
C ILE A 20 -18.10 25.67 -16.66
N ALA A 21 -16.87 26.13 -16.46
CA ALA A 21 -15.69 25.41 -16.92
C ALA A 21 -15.74 24.03 -16.28
N LYS A 22 -15.98 23.00 -17.11
CA LYS A 22 -15.87 21.62 -16.65
C LYS A 22 -14.39 21.36 -16.43
N ALA A 23 -14.07 20.72 -15.30
CA ALA A 23 -12.78 20.11 -15.07
C ALA A 23 -12.34 19.31 -16.31
N ALA A 24 -11.16 19.59 -16.83
CA ALA A 24 -10.60 18.94 -18.00
C ALA A 24 -9.61 17.84 -17.59
N ASP A 25 -9.52 16.79 -18.40
CA ASP A 25 -8.39 15.86 -18.33
C ASP A 25 -7.21 16.45 -19.11
N ILE A 26 -6.13 16.80 -18.41
CA ILE A 26 -4.93 17.40 -18.97
C ILE A 26 -3.76 16.41 -19.05
N THR A 27 -4.00 15.10 -18.91
CA THR A 27 -2.96 14.05 -18.94
C THR A 27 -2.02 14.19 -20.14
N SER A 28 -2.55 14.49 -21.33
CA SER A 28 -1.74 14.66 -22.56
C SER A 28 -0.80 15.86 -22.54
N SER A 29 -1.02 16.81 -21.64
CA SER A 29 -0.19 18.00 -21.45
C SER A 29 0.90 17.79 -20.41
N ILE A 30 0.99 16.60 -19.79
CA ILE A 30 1.95 16.30 -18.74
C ILE A 30 2.91 15.21 -19.21
N SER A 31 4.20 15.48 -19.08
CA SER A 31 5.28 14.51 -19.29
C SER A 31 5.69 13.88 -17.96
N GLY A 32 6.25 12.67 -18.00
CA GLY A 32 6.79 12.03 -16.81
C GLY A 32 5.77 11.32 -15.90
N ILE A 33 4.52 11.15 -16.34
CA ILE A 33 3.43 10.44 -15.62
C ILE A 33 2.99 9.12 -16.28
N SER A 34 3.75 8.66 -17.28
CA SER A 34 3.47 7.38 -17.96
C SER A 34 4.07 6.20 -17.19
N GLY A 35 3.57 4.99 -17.41
CA GLY A 35 4.07 3.78 -16.74
C GLY A 35 5.54 3.44 -17.02
N THR A 36 6.18 4.07 -18.00
CA THR A 36 7.61 3.90 -18.29
C THR A 36 8.48 5.03 -17.73
N SER A 37 7.87 6.06 -17.13
CA SER A 37 8.56 7.24 -16.63
C SER A 37 9.21 7.14 -15.24
N PRO A 38 8.72 6.35 -14.27
CA PRO A 38 9.23 6.44 -12.91
C PRO A 38 10.60 5.78 -12.77
N THR A 39 11.34 6.15 -11.72
CA THR A 39 12.37 5.26 -11.16
C THR A 39 11.73 4.34 -10.11
N ALA A 40 12.34 3.18 -9.87
CA ALA A 40 11.87 2.23 -8.87
C ALA A 40 12.99 1.80 -7.93
N ILE A 41 12.64 1.62 -6.66
CA ILE A 41 13.49 1.01 -5.63
C ILE A 41 12.73 -0.19 -5.07
N ASP A 42 13.39 -1.36 -5.04
CA ASP A 42 12.92 -2.51 -4.27
C ASP A 42 13.04 -2.18 -2.79
N THR A 43 11.92 -2.14 -2.07
CA THR A 43 11.93 -1.70 -0.67
C THR A 43 12.51 -2.73 0.28
N ALA A 44 12.58 -4.01 -0.12
CA ALA A 44 13.17 -5.06 0.71
C ALA A 44 14.70 -4.98 0.70
N THR A 45 15.31 -4.70 -0.45
CA THR A 45 16.78 -4.63 -0.60
C THR A 45 17.33 -3.21 -0.63
N ASN A 46 16.47 -2.20 -0.71
CA ASN A 46 16.81 -0.79 -0.95
C ASN A 46 17.68 -0.59 -2.20
N ALA A 47 17.52 -1.45 -3.21
CA ALA A 47 18.30 -1.40 -4.45
C ALA A 47 17.44 -0.88 -5.62
N PRO A 48 18.05 -0.23 -6.64
CA PRO A 48 17.34 0.16 -7.84
C PRO A 48 16.70 -1.04 -8.55
N ALA A 49 15.41 -0.92 -8.87
CA ALA A 49 14.67 -1.90 -9.67
C ALA A 49 14.43 -1.35 -11.09
N LYS A 50 14.45 -2.23 -12.09
CA LYS A 50 14.26 -1.84 -13.50
C LYS A 50 12.78 -1.88 -13.87
N ILE A 51 12.24 -0.75 -14.32
CA ILE A 51 10.85 -0.67 -14.83
C ILE A 51 10.58 -1.65 -15.98
N SER A 52 11.58 -1.96 -16.81
CA SER A 52 11.44 -2.95 -17.89
C SER A 52 11.03 -4.33 -17.40
N ASP A 53 11.33 -4.65 -16.14
CA ASP A 53 11.14 -5.96 -15.54
C ASP A 53 9.82 -6.02 -14.76
N SER A 54 9.05 -4.91 -14.71
CA SER A 54 7.87 -4.77 -13.86
C SER A 54 6.76 -5.78 -14.13
N LYS A 55 6.72 -6.35 -15.34
CA LYS A 55 5.78 -7.42 -15.70
C LYS A 55 6.02 -8.73 -14.96
N ASN A 56 7.21 -8.91 -14.39
CA ASN A 56 7.60 -10.10 -13.64
C ASN A 56 7.63 -9.86 -12.14
N TRP A 57 7.35 -8.63 -11.69
CA TRP A 57 7.33 -8.31 -10.27
C TRP A 57 6.21 -9.05 -9.58
N SER A 58 6.54 -9.62 -8.43
CA SER A 58 5.59 -10.44 -7.69
C SER A 58 4.62 -9.57 -6.90
N PRO A 59 3.37 -10.03 -6.65
CA PRO A 59 2.44 -9.32 -5.78
C PRO A 59 2.88 -9.31 -4.32
N TYR A 60 3.98 -9.97 -4.01
CA TYR A 60 4.55 -10.11 -2.67
C TYR A 60 5.72 -9.14 -2.44
N ASP A 61 6.22 -8.50 -3.50
CA ASP A 61 7.33 -7.55 -3.44
C ASP A 61 6.81 -6.11 -3.58
N ASN A 62 7.36 -5.22 -2.76
CA ASN A 62 7.00 -3.81 -2.72
C ASN A 62 8.06 -2.97 -3.44
N TYR A 63 7.61 -2.05 -4.29
CA TYR A 63 8.49 -1.14 -5.01
C TYR A 63 8.04 0.30 -4.79
N GLN A 64 8.97 1.14 -4.34
CA GLN A 64 8.74 2.58 -4.28
C GLN A 64 8.99 3.17 -5.66
N LEU A 65 7.94 3.76 -6.25
CA LEU A 65 8.06 4.50 -7.51
C LEU A 65 8.29 5.97 -7.23
N THR A 66 9.11 6.62 -8.05
CA THR A 66 9.25 8.08 -8.07
C THR A 66 9.06 8.60 -9.50
N TYR A 67 8.00 9.38 -9.70
CA TYR A 67 7.73 10.10 -10.95
C TYR A 67 8.23 11.53 -10.83
N ASN A 68 8.94 12.01 -11.84
CA ASN A 68 9.23 13.43 -12.01
C ASN A 68 8.42 13.91 -13.22
N PHE A 69 7.47 14.81 -12.97
CA PHE A 69 6.54 15.27 -14.00
C PHE A 69 6.72 16.75 -14.31
N THR A 70 6.37 17.12 -15.54
CA THR A 70 6.33 18.51 -16.02
C THR A 70 5.08 18.71 -16.85
N ILE A 71 4.30 19.73 -16.52
CA ILE A 71 3.18 20.22 -17.32
C ILE A 71 3.73 21.16 -18.40
N LYS A 72 3.31 20.93 -19.65
CA LYS A 72 3.75 21.70 -20.81
C LYS A 72 3.46 23.20 -20.62
N ASP A 73 4.43 24.03 -20.99
CA ASP A 73 4.29 25.49 -20.98
C ASP A 73 3.05 25.94 -21.77
N GLY A 74 2.35 26.94 -21.23
CA GLY A 74 1.12 27.48 -21.82
C GLY A 74 -0.14 26.65 -21.54
N THR A 75 -0.04 25.52 -20.83
CA THR A 75 -1.23 24.80 -20.34
C THR A 75 -1.96 25.65 -19.31
N ASN A 76 -3.23 25.95 -19.55
CA ASN A 76 -4.07 26.65 -18.58
C ASN A 76 -4.67 25.64 -17.59
N VAL A 77 -4.00 25.43 -16.45
CA VAL A 77 -4.47 24.51 -15.41
C VAL A 77 -5.48 25.22 -14.51
N GLN A 78 -6.69 24.67 -14.46
CA GLN A 78 -7.80 25.17 -13.66
C GLN A 78 -8.08 24.24 -12.48
N LYS A 79 -8.72 24.79 -11.45
CA LYS A 79 -9.16 24.00 -10.30
C LYS A 79 -10.10 22.89 -10.75
N GLY A 80 -9.80 21.68 -10.31
CA GLY A 80 -10.58 20.49 -10.63
C GLY A 80 -10.09 19.74 -11.86
N ASP A 81 -9.21 20.33 -12.69
CA ASP A 81 -8.57 19.60 -13.79
C ASP A 81 -7.87 18.34 -13.25
N THR A 82 -7.82 17.31 -14.08
CA THR A 82 -7.30 16.00 -13.68
C THR A 82 -6.15 15.53 -14.56
N ALA A 83 -5.28 14.69 -14.00
CA ALA A 83 -4.30 13.94 -14.78
C ALA A 83 -4.15 12.52 -14.27
N LYS A 84 -4.03 11.58 -15.20
CA LYS A 84 -3.85 10.15 -14.95
C LYS A 84 -2.38 9.78 -14.91
N VAL A 85 -1.92 9.32 -13.75
CA VAL A 85 -0.58 8.76 -13.56
C VAL A 85 -0.66 7.25 -13.74
N ALA A 86 -0.13 6.75 -14.85
CA ALA A 86 -0.17 5.32 -15.16
C ALA A 86 0.97 4.58 -14.46
N LEU A 87 0.68 3.41 -13.89
CA LEU A 87 1.71 2.53 -13.33
C LEU A 87 2.45 1.74 -14.42
N PRO A 88 3.67 1.22 -14.13
CA PRO A 88 4.33 0.24 -14.96
C PRO A 88 3.44 -0.98 -15.26
N ALA A 89 3.59 -1.56 -16.45
CA ALA A 89 2.82 -2.74 -16.81
C ALA A 89 3.09 -3.91 -15.84
N GLY A 90 2.04 -4.60 -15.42
CA GLY A 90 2.16 -5.71 -14.46
C GLY A 90 2.30 -5.26 -13.00
N THR A 91 1.89 -4.03 -12.67
CA THR A 91 1.87 -3.53 -11.30
C THR A 91 0.49 -2.97 -10.94
N LYS A 92 0.23 -2.87 -9.63
CA LYS A 92 -1.03 -2.34 -9.07
C LYS A 92 -0.80 -1.69 -7.71
N PHE A 93 -1.70 -0.82 -7.29
CA PHE A 93 -1.74 -0.34 -5.91
C PHE A 93 -2.15 -1.47 -4.96
N SER A 94 -1.39 -1.68 -3.88
CA SER A 94 -1.74 -2.67 -2.85
C SER A 94 -2.84 -2.18 -1.91
N SER A 95 -2.95 -0.86 -1.74
CA SER A 95 -3.95 -0.20 -0.89
C SER A 95 -4.43 1.11 -1.50
N GLN A 96 -5.55 1.63 -1.01
CA GLN A 96 -6.03 2.95 -1.39
C GLN A 96 -4.97 4.03 -1.09
N GLN A 97 -4.73 4.91 -2.05
CA GLN A 97 -3.85 6.07 -1.90
C GLN A 97 -4.70 7.34 -1.85
N SER A 98 -4.40 8.23 -0.91
CA SER A 98 -4.98 9.58 -0.86
C SER A 98 -4.01 10.51 -0.14
N PHE A 99 -3.43 11.47 -0.87
CA PHE A 99 -2.51 12.46 -0.28
C PHE A 99 -2.49 13.76 -1.07
N ASN A 100 -2.10 14.85 -0.40
CA ASN A 100 -1.92 16.15 -1.02
C ASN A 100 -0.54 16.25 -1.69
N ILE A 101 -0.52 16.84 -2.88
CA ILE A 101 0.69 17.30 -3.56
C ILE A 101 0.92 18.73 -3.08
N MET A 102 2.03 18.97 -2.41
CA MET A 102 2.33 20.27 -1.80
C MET A 102 3.23 21.11 -2.70
N SER A 103 3.16 22.44 -2.54
CA SER A 103 4.13 23.37 -3.12
C SER A 103 5.54 23.08 -2.59
N LEU A 104 6.56 23.60 -3.28
CA LEU A 104 7.96 23.39 -2.89
C LEU A 104 8.27 23.89 -1.46
N ASP A 105 7.59 24.95 -1.01
CA ASP A 105 7.72 25.48 0.35
C ASP A 105 6.78 24.80 1.37
N GLY A 106 5.98 23.82 0.93
CA GLY A 106 5.09 23.01 1.75
C GLY A 106 3.83 23.73 2.24
N LYS A 107 3.53 24.94 1.77
CA LYS A 107 2.44 25.76 2.33
C LYS A 107 1.12 25.62 1.59
N ASP A 108 1.17 25.40 0.29
CA ASP A 108 -0.02 25.34 -0.56
C ASP A 108 -0.23 23.93 -1.10
N ILE A 109 -1.50 23.54 -1.27
CA ILE A 109 -1.86 22.31 -1.96
C ILE A 109 -1.90 22.61 -3.46
N VAL A 110 -1.05 21.94 -4.24
CA VAL A 110 -1.02 21.99 -5.70
C VAL A 110 -2.11 21.11 -6.31
N GLY A 111 -2.43 20.00 -5.65
CA GLY A 111 -3.48 19.07 -6.03
C GLY A 111 -3.58 17.91 -5.04
N THR A 112 -4.47 16.98 -5.31
CA THR A 112 -4.63 15.75 -4.51
C THR A 112 -4.47 14.54 -5.43
N PHE A 113 -3.68 13.57 -5.00
CA PHE A 113 -3.52 12.29 -5.68
C PHE A 113 -4.42 11.24 -5.03
N GLN A 114 -5.15 10.47 -5.84
CA GLN A 114 -5.99 9.37 -5.39
C GLN A 114 -5.85 8.14 -6.29
N ALA A 115 -5.86 6.95 -5.68
CA ALA A 115 -5.95 5.66 -6.39
C ALA A 115 -6.62 4.62 -5.50
N ASN A 116 -7.37 3.67 -6.07
CA ASN A 116 -7.93 2.57 -5.28
C ASN A 116 -6.97 1.38 -5.24
N ALA A 117 -7.14 0.51 -4.24
CA ALA A 117 -6.46 -0.78 -4.22
C ALA A 117 -6.82 -1.60 -5.48
N GLY A 118 -5.80 -2.19 -6.11
CA GLY A 118 -5.95 -2.95 -7.35
C GLY A 118 -5.89 -2.13 -8.64
N ASP A 119 -6.02 -0.80 -8.57
CA ASP A 119 -5.92 0.04 -9.76
C ASP A 119 -4.49 0.04 -10.32
N ASN A 120 -4.38 0.20 -11.65
CA ASN A 120 -3.11 0.35 -12.36
C ASN A 120 -2.81 1.81 -12.74
N PHE A 121 -3.54 2.76 -12.16
CA PHE A 121 -3.31 4.19 -12.31
C PHE A 121 -3.87 4.95 -11.11
N GLY A 122 -3.34 6.15 -10.88
CA GLY A 122 -3.92 7.13 -9.97
C GLY A 122 -4.31 8.40 -10.71
N THR A 123 -5.12 9.23 -10.05
CA THR A 123 -5.62 10.49 -10.58
C THR A 123 -5.15 11.64 -9.69
N ILE A 124 -4.49 12.63 -10.31
CA ILE A 124 -4.27 13.94 -9.71
C ILE A 124 -5.52 14.77 -9.98
N THR A 125 -6.02 15.49 -8.98
CA THR A 125 -6.99 16.58 -9.13
C THR A 125 -6.31 17.88 -8.71
N PHE A 126 -6.14 18.81 -9.64
CA PHE A 126 -5.42 20.07 -9.40
C PHE A 126 -6.26 21.06 -8.59
N SER A 127 -5.59 21.81 -7.73
CA SER A 127 -6.16 22.97 -7.05
C SER A 127 -6.14 24.21 -7.96
N ASP A 128 -6.45 25.38 -7.41
CA ASP A 128 -6.27 26.67 -8.09
C ASP A 128 -4.83 27.20 -8.03
N TYR A 129 -3.86 26.41 -7.53
CA TYR A 129 -2.47 26.83 -7.33
C TYR A 129 -1.82 27.32 -8.63
N PHE A 130 -1.93 26.55 -9.72
CA PHE A 130 -1.29 26.89 -10.99
C PHE A 130 -2.00 28.02 -11.75
N SER A 131 -3.26 28.32 -11.43
CA SER A 131 -3.92 29.54 -11.93
C SER A 131 -3.28 30.82 -11.35
N LYS A 132 -2.67 30.73 -10.16
CA LYS A 132 -1.93 31.82 -9.49
C LYS A 132 -0.42 31.77 -9.77
N ASN A 133 0.10 30.58 -10.08
CA ASN A 133 1.53 30.31 -10.27
C ASN A 133 1.77 29.58 -11.61
N PRO A 134 1.56 30.23 -12.77
CA PRO A 134 1.54 29.54 -14.07
C PRO A 134 2.93 29.14 -14.62
N ASN A 135 4.01 29.46 -13.91
CA ASN A 135 5.37 29.31 -14.41
C ASN A 135 6.02 28.02 -13.88
N LYS A 136 6.67 27.25 -14.78
CA LYS A 136 7.48 26.05 -14.44
C LYS A 136 6.72 25.03 -13.58
N MET A 137 5.59 24.59 -14.10
CA MET A 137 4.71 23.62 -13.46
C MET A 137 5.33 22.20 -13.51
N ALA A 138 6.12 21.85 -12.51
CA ALA A 138 6.77 20.55 -12.39
C ALA A 138 6.73 20.06 -10.93
N GLY A 139 6.92 18.76 -10.73
CA GLY A 139 6.93 18.18 -9.40
C GLY A 139 7.34 16.71 -9.38
N ASN A 140 7.31 16.12 -8.19
CA ASN A 140 7.53 14.70 -8.00
C ASN A 140 6.32 14.02 -7.33
N LEU A 141 6.15 12.74 -7.61
CA LEU A 141 5.23 11.86 -6.89
C LEU A 141 6.01 10.63 -6.44
N SER A 142 5.84 10.23 -5.19
CA SER A 142 6.42 9.00 -4.67
C SER A 142 5.39 8.20 -3.89
N PHE A 143 5.28 6.92 -4.21
CA PHE A 143 4.36 5.98 -3.57
C PHE A 143 4.80 4.54 -3.83
N THR A 144 4.34 3.63 -2.97
CA THR A 144 4.67 2.20 -3.05
C THR A 144 3.59 1.44 -3.83
N ILE A 145 4.03 0.51 -4.67
CA ILE A 145 3.17 -0.43 -5.42
C ILE A 145 3.63 -1.87 -5.20
N ILE A 146 2.83 -2.81 -5.68
CA ILE A 146 3.21 -4.22 -5.78
C ILE A 146 3.15 -4.70 -7.24
N GLY A 147 3.83 -5.80 -7.52
CA GLY A 147 3.67 -6.53 -8.76
C GLY A 147 2.28 -7.16 -8.91
N SER A 148 2.00 -7.67 -10.10
CA SER A 148 0.77 -8.41 -10.43
C SER A 148 1.07 -9.79 -11.00
N HIS A 149 2.34 -10.15 -11.16
CA HIS A 149 2.73 -11.47 -11.64
C HIS A 149 2.82 -12.43 -10.46
N ASP A 150 1.80 -13.27 -10.29
CA ASP A 150 1.81 -14.34 -9.30
C ASP A 150 2.35 -15.62 -9.97
N PRO A 151 3.62 -16.02 -9.74
CA PRO A 151 4.16 -17.26 -10.30
C PRO A 151 3.59 -18.51 -9.62
N GLY A 152 2.62 -18.39 -8.70
CA GLY A 152 2.07 -19.51 -7.93
C GLY A 152 2.86 -19.86 -6.67
N GLY A 153 3.73 -18.95 -6.21
CA GLY A 153 4.56 -19.10 -5.01
C GLY A 153 5.05 -17.75 -4.52
N GLY A 154 5.00 -17.53 -3.20
CA GLY A 154 5.42 -16.29 -2.55
C GLY A 154 6.88 -15.94 -2.80
N GLY A 155 7.15 -14.70 -3.27
CA GLY A 155 8.45 -14.03 -3.28
C GLY A 155 9.55 -14.68 -4.14
N THR A 156 10.22 -13.90 -4.98
CA THR A 156 11.38 -14.38 -5.75
C THR A 156 12.61 -14.56 -4.85
N GLY A 157 12.69 -15.70 -4.15
CA GLY A 157 13.86 -16.20 -3.45
C GLY A 157 13.77 -17.73 -3.35
N GLY A 158 14.78 -18.43 -3.88
CA GLY A 158 14.73 -19.84 -4.28
C GLY A 158 14.22 -20.87 -3.24
N THR A 159 13.70 -22.00 -3.75
CA THR A 159 13.26 -23.20 -3.01
C THR A 159 12.57 -22.83 -1.67
N SER A 160 11.38 -22.25 -1.74
CA SER A 160 10.78 -21.56 -0.60
C SER A 160 10.17 -22.55 0.39
N TYR A 161 10.93 -22.92 1.42
CA TYR A 161 10.35 -23.57 2.60
C TYR A 161 9.56 -22.59 3.47
N ILE A 162 9.82 -21.28 3.31
CA ILE A 162 9.16 -20.20 4.03
C ILE A 162 9.14 -18.91 3.20
N GLY A 163 8.04 -18.18 3.28
CA GLY A 163 7.91 -16.79 2.83
C GLY A 163 7.22 -15.97 3.91
N LYS A 164 7.50 -14.66 3.98
CA LYS A 164 6.94 -13.77 5.00
C LYS A 164 6.42 -12.47 4.40
N ARG A 165 5.29 -11.98 4.91
CA ARG A 165 4.62 -10.76 4.46
C ARG A 165 3.96 -10.04 5.62
N GLY A 166 3.61 -8.78 5.42
CA GLY A 166 2.73 -8.07 6.34
C GLY A 166 1.98 -6.91 5.70
N TRP A 167 0.85 -6.54 6.31
CA TRP A 167 -0.03 -5.46 5.87
C TRP A 167 -0.80 -4.85 7.07
N GLY A 168 -1.35 -3.66 6.91
CA GLY A 168 -2.16 -3.02 7.96
C GLY A 168 -3.49 -3.75 8.20
N GLN A 169 -3.88 -3.95 9.46
CA GLN A 169 -5.14 -4.59 9.85
C GLN A 169 -6.24 -3.57 10.15
N ASP A 170 -7.39 -3.72 9.50
CA ASP A 170 -8.65 -3.04 9.80
C ASP A 170 -9.82 -4.04 9.82
N GLY A 171 -10.73 -3.88 10.77
CA GLY A 171 -11.90 -4.74 10.95
C GLY A 171 -11.70 -5.89 11.96
N THR A 172 -12.44 -6.97 11.77
CA THR A 172 -12.48 -8.11 12.70
C THR A 172 -11.38 -9.12 12.40
N TRP A 173 -10.66 -9.57 13.44
CA TRP A 173 -9.62 -10.60 13.32
C TRP A 173 -10.18 -12.02 13.51
N LEU A 174 -9.31 -13.02 13.34
CA LEU A 174 -9.62 -14.45 13.47
C LEU A 174 -10.14 -14.86 14.86
N ASP A 175 -9.88 -14.05 15.89
CA ASP A 175 -10.42 -14.26 17.24
C ASP A 175 -11.80 -13.60 17.47
N ASN A 176 -12.42 -13.11 16.40
CA ASN A 176 -13.69 -12.36 16.37
C ASN A 176 -13.67 -11.03 17.14
N LYS A 177 -12.49 -10.48 17.47
CA LYS A 177 -12.38 -9.15 18.08
C LYS A 177 -12.11 -8.06 17.03
N PRO A 178 -12.52 -6.81 17.30
CA PRO A 178 -12.23 -5.69 16.41
C PRO A 178 -10.80 -5.17 16.59
N TYR A 179 -10.10 -4.98 15.47
CA TYR A 179 -8.77 -4.39 15.35
C TYR A 179 -8.81 -3.37 14.22
N GLY A 180 -9.32 -2.17 14.53
CA GLY A 180 -9.62 -1.14 13.54
C GLY A 180 -8.63 0.02 13.49
N LEU A 181 -8.88 0.92 12.56
CA LEU A 181 -8.17 2.20 12.43
C LEU A 181 -8.33 3.10 13.68
N ASP A 182 -7.38 4.00 13.89
CA ASP A 182 -7.52 5.06 14.87
C ASP A 182 -8.51 6.15 14.41
N LYS A 183 -8.77 7.13 15.27
CA LYS A 183 -9.70 8.25 14.97
C LYS A 183 -9.33 9.09 13.74
N ASN A 184 -8.08 8.99 13.26
CA ASN A 184 -7.56 9.71 12.12
C ASN A 184 -7.45 8.81 10.86
N GLY A 185 -7.99 7.58 10.91
CA GLY A 185 -7.94 6.64 9.79
C GLY A 185 -6.60 5.92 9.61
N ARG A 186 -5.76 5.85 10.66
CA ARG A 186 -4.45 5.17 10.61
C ARG A 186 -4.53 3.76 11.18
N TYR A 187 -3.81 2.83 10.57
CA TYR A 187 -3.73 1.45 11.05
C TYR A 187 -3.11 1.39 12.45
N GLN A 188 -3.72 0.65 13.38
CA GLN A 188 -3.14 0.47 14.72
C GLN A 188 -2.43 -0.88 14.87
N TYR A 189 -2.66 -1.77 13.91
CA TYR A 189 -2.24 -3.15 13.94
C TYR A 189 -1.68 -3.56 12.58
N VAL A 190 -0.71 -4.47 12.59
CA VAL A 190 -0.11 -5.07 11.40
C VAL A 190 -0.33 -6.56 11.47
N VAL A 191 -0.78 -7.15 10.36
CA VAL A 191 -0.76 -8.59 10.16
C VAL A 191 0.64 -8.99 9.75
N TRP A 192 1.20 -10.00 10.40
CA TRP A 192 2.37 -10.74 9.93
C TRP A 192 1.92 -12.14 9.51
N ASP A 193 2.25 -12.52 8.28
CA ASP A 193 1.90 -13.81 7.68
C ASP A 193 3.16 -14.55 7.23
N LEU A 194 3.36 -15.77 7.74
CA LEU A 194 4.40 -16.67 7.30
C LEU A 194 3.76 -17.82 6.51
N GLN A 195 4.05 -17.87 5.21
CA GLN A 195 3.71 -19.01 4.36
C GLN A 195 4.81 -20.05 4.48
N VAL A 196 4.50 -21.19 5.10
CA VAL A 196 5.43 -22.29 5.36
C VAL A 196 5.10 -23.48 4.47
N ASN A 197 6.14 -24.13 3.96
CA ASN A 197 6.07 -25.29 3.08
C ASN A 197 5.11 -25.12 1.88
N PRO A 198 5.16 -24.00 1.12
CA PRO A 198 4.28 -23.77 -0.03
C PRO A 198 4.34 -24.91 -1.07
N ASP A 199 5.49 -25.56 -1.23
CA ASP A 199 5.69 -26.66 -2.19
C ASP A 199 5.16 -28.02 -1.70
N SER A 200 4.54 -28.08 -0.51
CA SER A 200 3.94 -29.29 0.06
C SER A 200 4.93 -30.47 0.19
N LYS A 201 6.17 -30.16 0.58
CA LYS A 201 7.22 -31.14 0.86
C LYS A 201 6.90 -31.92 2.13
N SER A 202 7.52 -33.07 2.32
CA SER A 202 7.28 -33.89 3.51
C SER A 202 8.29 -33.59 4.61
N LEU A 203 8.09 -32.49 5.35
CA LEU A 203 9.09 -32.00 6.28
C LEU A 203 9.01 -32.65 7.66
N THR A 204 10.13 -33.10 8.23
CA THR A 204 10.23 -33.53 9.64
C THR A 204 11.11 -32.59 10.45
N ASP A 205 11.00 -32.67 11.78
CA ASP A 205 11.79 -31.86 12.72
C ASP A 205 11.70 -30.34 12.44
N VAL A 206 10.52 -29.90 12.00
CA VAL A 206 10.29 -28.52 11.58
C VAL A 206 10.33 -27.58 12.79
N SER A 207 11.19 -26.57 12.69
CA SER A 207 11.29 -25.46 13.63
C SER A 207 11.22 -24.15 12.86
N ILE A 208 10.28 -23.28 13.21
CA ILE A 208 10.04 -21.99 12.56
C ILE A 208 10.31 -20.91 13.61
N ASN A 209 11.20 -19.97 13.31
CA ASN A 209 11.50 -18.84 14.19
C ASN A 209 11.03 -17.55 13.53
N ASP A 210 10.47 -16.65 14.34
CA ASP A 210 10.02 -15.33 13.92
C ASP A 210 10.44 -14.28 14.96
N THR A 211 10.93 -13.12 14.52
CA THR A 211 11.46 -12.07 15.40
C THR A 211 11.13 -10.69 14.85
N LEU A 212 10.43 -9.89 15.66
CA LEU A 212 10.20 -8.47 15.37
C LEU A 212 11.53 -7.71 15.43
N ASP A 213 11.80 -6.89 14.41
CA ASP A 213 13.03 -6.12 14.35
C ASP A 213 12.84 -4.68 14.88
N ASN A 214 11.62 -4.13 14.82
CA ASN A 214 11.32 -2.76 15.24
C ASN A 214 10.61 -2.67 16.59
N LEU A 215 11.25 -3.20 17.65
CA LEU A 215 10.69 -3.26 19.01
C LEU A 215 10.33 -1.89 19.62
N ASN A 216 10.90 -0.80 19.11
CA ASN A 216 10.54 0.56 19.52
C ASN A 216 9.27 1.10 18.82
N GLN A 217 8.83 0.48 17.73
CA GLN A 217 7.68 0.90 16.93
C GLN A 217 6.49 -0.05 17.01
N GLU A 218 6.70 -1.33 17.34
CA GLU A 218 5.61 -2.31 17.44
C GLU A 218 5.82 -3.32 18.58
N THR A 219 4.72 -3.94 19.00
CA THR A 219 4.67 -5.00 20.03
C THR A 219 3.85 -6.18 19.51
N MET A 220 4.31 -7.42 19.72
CA MET A 220 3.59 -8.63 19.31
C MET A 220 2.31 -8.85 20.13
N LEU A 221 1.24 -9.34 19.52
CA LEU A 221 0.02 -9.79 20.19
C LEU A 221 -0.06 -11.32 20.16
N PRO A 222 0.56 -12.05 21.10
CA PRO A 222 0.69 -13.51 21.02
C PRO A 222 -0.64 -14.26 21.04
N SER A 223 -1.68 -13.71 21.66
CA SER A 223 -3.03 -14.30 21.68
C SER A 223 -3.74 -14.27 20.32
N THR A 224 -3.15 -13.62 19.31
CA THR A 224 -3.71 -13.48 17.96
C THR A 224 -3.04 -14.40 16.94
N LEU A 225 -2.14 -15.28 17.37
CA LEU A 225 -1.44 -16.22 16.50
C LEU A 225 -2.32 -17.41 16.12
N TYR A 226 -2.50 -17.63 14.82
CA TYR A 226 -3.21 -18.76 14.25
C TYR A 226 -2.32 -19.51 13.26
N VAL A 227 -2.43 -20.83 13.24
CA VAL A 227 -1.79 -21.70 12.25
C VAL A 227 -2.88 -22.40 11.45
N THR A 228 -2.96 -22.12 10.16
CA THR A 228 -4.00 -22.65 9.27
C THR A 228 -3.39 -23.28 8.02
N SER A 229 -4.06 -24.26 7.43
CA SER A 229 -3.68 -24.79 6.13
C SER A 229 -4.13 -23.86 5.00
N ASN A 230 -3.40 -23.89 3.88
CA ASN A 230 -3.81 -23.20 2.66
C ASN A 230 -4.84 -23.96 1.82
N SER A 231 -5.33 -25.09 2.31
CA SER A 231 -6.39 -25.87 1.65
C SER A 231 -7.76 -25.21 1.80
N LYS A 232 -8.71 -25.58 0.92
CA LYS A 232 -10.11 -25.15 1.02
C LYS A 232 -11.01 -26.38 1.23
N PRO A 233 -11.72 -26.48 2.38
CA PRO A 233 -11.73 -25.56 3.52
C PRO A 233 -10.40 -25.57 4.30
N ALA A 234 -10.05 -24.44 4.90
CA ALA A 234 -8.84 -24.31 5.71
C ALA A 234 -8.98 -25.13 7.00
N THR A 235 -7.90 -25.82 7.37
CA THR A 235 -7.77 -26.58 8.62
C THR A 235 -7.00 -25.74 9.62
N THR A 236 -7.55 -25.50 10.80
CA THR A 236 -6.83 -24.85 11.90
C THR A 236 -6.05 -25.89 12.70
N TYR A 237 -4.73 -25.72 12.79
CA TYR A 237 -3.86 -26.54 13.62
C TYR A 237 -3.88 -26.04 15.06
N LYS A 238 -3.73 -26.95 16.02
CA LYS A 238 -3.83 -26.65 17.45
C LYS A 238 -2.48 -26.76 18.14
N GLU A 239 -2.12 -25.73 18.91
CA GLU A 239 -1.02 -25.76 19.86
C GLU A 239 -1.19 -26.95 20.85
N GLY A 240 -0.11 -27.63 21.18
CA GLY A 240 -0.07 -28.82 22.03
C GLY A 240 -0.50 -30.11 21.33
N THR A 241 -1.13 -30.04 20.14
CA THR A 241 -1.50 -31.21 19.32
C THR A 241 -0.62 -31.32 18.08
N ASN A 242 -0.55 -30.25 17.30
CA ASN A 242 0.17 -30.22 16.02
C ASN A 242 1.54 -29.55 16.14
N TYR A 243 1.64 -28.55 17.00
CA TYR A 243 2.86 -27.79 17.21
C TYR A 243 2.95 -27.31 18.67
N ALA A 244 4.13 -26.89 19.11
CA ALA A 244 4.34 -26.15 20.36
C ALA A 244 4.95 -24.79 20.04
N ILE A 245 4.60 -23.76 20.83
CA ILE A 245 5.20 -22.42 20.71
C ILE A 245 6.07 -22.14 21.94
N ASP A 246 7.27 -21.64 21.69
CA ASP A 246 8.10 -21.00 22.70
C ASP A 246 8.18 -19.50 22.41
N TYR A 247 7.85 -18.65 23.38
CA TYR A 247 7.83 -17.20 23.24
C TYR A 247 8.99 -16.59 24.02
N GLN A 248 9.76 -15.72 23.37
CA GLN A 248 10.90 -15.04 23.99
C GLN A 248 10.66 -13.52 24.02
N PRO A 249 11.00 -12.83 25.12
CA PRO A 249 11.51 -13.38 26.39
C PRO A 249 10.45 -14.12 27.22
N ASN A 250 9.16 -13.90 26.94
CA ASN A 250 8.05 -14.59 27.59
C ASN A 250 6.76 -14.44 26.76
N LYS A 251 5.72 -15.21 27.11
CA LYS A 251 4.41 -15.19 26.42
C LYS A 251 3.60 -13.91 26.61
N THR A 252 3.88 -13.10 27.63
CA THR A 252 3.08 -11.89 27.90
C THR A 252 3.55 -10.70 27.07
N ASP A 253 4.86 -10.60 26.84
CA ASP A 253 5.49 -9.53 26.07
C ASP A 253 6.60 -10.11 25.18
N PRO A 254 6.25 -10.89 24.14
CA PRO A 254 7.23 -11.51 23.27
C PRO A 254 7.76 -10.54 22.21
N THR A 255 9.05 -10.65 21.95
CA THR A 255 9.74 -10.04 20.80
C THR A 255 9.93 -11.06 19.68
N SER A 256 9.86 -12.35 20.01
CA SER A 256 10.02 -13.46 19.07
C SER A 256 9.26 -14.70 19.53
N PHE A 257 9.07 -15.64 18.60
CA PHE A 257 8.60 -16.98 18.92
C PHE A 257 9.28 -18.05 18.08
N THR A 258 9.27 -19.26 18.60
CA THR A 258 9.64 -20.48 17.88
C THR A 258 8.46 -21.44 17.88
N ILE A 259 8.00 -21.83 16.69
CA ILE A 259 7.04 -22.93 16.51
C ILE A 259 7.83 -24.21 16.22
N LYS A 260 7.61 -25.24 17.02
CA LYS A 260 8.11 -26.61 16.78
C LYS A 260 6.97 -27.51 16.36
N TRP A 261 7.05 -28.10 15.17
CA TRP A 261 6.07 -29.07 14.70
C TRP A 261 6.23 -30.39 15.47
N LEU A 262 5.13 -30.96 15.94
CA LEU A 262 5.16 -32.16 16.78
C LEU A 262 5.21 -33.43 15.92
N SER A 263 6.25 -34.23 16.16
CA SER A 263 6.40 -35.60 15.67
C SER A 263 5.30 -36.53 16.25
N PRO A 264 4.82 -37.58 15.55
CA PRO A 264 5.43 -38.28 14.40
C PRO A 264 4.92 -37.87 13.02
N THR A 265 4.05 -36.86 12.90
CA THR A 265 3.47 -36.53 11.58
C THR A 265 4.31 -35.46 10.89
N PRO A 266 4.92 -35.74 9.73
CA PRO A 266 5.60 -34.70 8.96
C PRO A 266 4.63 -33.58 8.59
N LEU A 267 5.14 -32.35 8.51
CA LEU A 267 4.43 -31.23 7.92
C LEU A 267 4.42 -31.42 6.40
N LYS A 268 3.30 -31.90 5.87
CA LYS A 268 3.11 -32.12 4.42
C LYS A 268 2.36 -30.98 3.73
N ASP A 269 1.48 -30.33 4.49
CA ASP A 269 0.62 -29.30 3.94
C ASP A 269 1.32 -27.94 3.99
N PRO A 270 1.04 -27.05 3.04
CA PRO A 270 1.36 -25.64 3.14
C PRO A 270 0.51 -25.00 4.24
N VAL A 271 1.16 -24.27 5.14
CA VAL A 271 0.49 -23.62 6.28
C VAL A 271 0.81 -22.13 6.33
N ASN A 272 -0.17 -21.35 6.75
CA ASN A 272 0.00 -19.94 7.09
C ASN A 272 0.02 -19.79 8.61
N ILE A 273 1.02 -19.05 9.10
CA ILE A 273 1.13 -18.63 10.48
C ILE A 273 0.87 -17.13 10.50
N GLU A 274 -0.29 -16.74 10.99
CA GLU A 274 -0.75 -15.35 11.00
C GLU A 274 -0.85 -14.84 12.42
N TYR A 275 -0.38 -13.63 12.68
CA TYR A 275 -0.56 -12.96 13.96
C TYR A 275 -0.56 -11.44 13.79
N LEU A 276 -1.04 -10.73 14.81
CA LEU A 276 -1.02 -9.27 14.85
C LEU A 276 0.16 -8.76 15.69
N SER A 277 0.77 -7.68 15.24
CA SER A 277 1.48 -6.73 16.11
C SER A 277 0.67 -5.45 16.24
N GLN A 278 0.90 -4.73 17.33
CA GLN A 278 0.32 -3.41 17.58
C GLN A 278 1.39 -2.34 17.39
N ILE A 279 1.07 -1.29 16.62
CA ILE A 279 1.93 -0.11 16.50
C ILE A 279 1.93 0.64 17.83
N ASN A 280 3.12 0.91 18.35
CA ASN A 280 3.30 1.57 19.63
C ASN A 280 2.64 2.94 19.60
N LYS A 281 1.82 3.25 20.63
CA LYS A 281 1.05 4.50 20.71
C LYS A 281 1.91 5.77 20.57
N ASN A 282 3.17 5.70 20.99
CA ASN A 282 4.13 6.80 20.94
C ASN A 282 4.89 6.89 19.61
N SER A 283 4.63 6.00 18.66
CA SER A 283 5.20 6.04 17.32
C SER A 283 4.87 7.38 16.65
N PRO A 284 5.83 8.02 15.95
CA PRO A 284 5.55 9.20 15.13
C PRO A 284 4.38 9.00 14.16
N TYR A 285 4.22 7.79 13.60
CA TYR A 285 3.10 7.46 12.74
C TYR A 285 1.75 7.68 13.42
N LEU A 286 1.56 7.17 14.65
CA LEU A 286 0.33 7.37 15.42
C LEU A 286 0.24 8.75 16.10
N GLN A 287 1.34 9.48 16.25
CA GLN A 287 1.31 10.82 16.83
C GLN A 287 0.97 11.90 15.79
N ASN A 288 1.62 11.87 14.63
CA ASN A 288 1.55 12.96 13.64
C ASN A 288 1.40 12.50 12.18
N GLY A 289 1.30 11.19 11.92
CA GLY A 289 1.10 10.67 10.56
C GLY A 289 2.38 10.56 9.74
N SER A 290 3.55 10.65 10.37
CA SER A 290 4.82 10.34 9.71
C SER A 290 4.82 8.94 9.10
N GLY A 291 5.48 8.76 7.96
CA GLY A 291 5.68 7.44 7.37
C GLY A 291 6.36 6.47 8.34
N ILE A 292 6.03 5.19 8.25
CA ILE A 292 6.62 4.12 9.06
C ILE A 292 6.94 2.92 8.17
N THR A 293 8.07 2.28 8.48
CA THR A 293 8.44 0.97 7.95
C THR A 293 8.60 0.04 9.15
N LEU A 294 7.95 -1.10 9.09
CA LEU A 294 8.04 -2.16 10.09
C LEU A 294 8.67 -3.39 9.43
N THR A 295 9.63 -4.00 10.11
CA THR A 295 10.42 -5.13 9.65
C THR A 295 10.37 -6.26 10.66
N ASN A 296 10.32 -7.47 10.14
CA ASN A 296 10.19 -8.67 10.93
C ASN A 296 10.84 -9.82 10.15
N THR A 297 11.65 -10.62 10.83
CA THR A 297 12.48 -11.65 10.23
C THR A 297 12.00 -13.04 10.64
N ALA A 298 11.89 -13.95 9.67
CA ALA A 298 11.57 -15.35 9.93
C ALA A 298 12.57 -16.33 9.29
N SER A 299 12.68 -17.51 9.89
CA SER A 299 13.48 -18.63 9.39
C SER A 299 12.79 -19.96 9.65
N ILE A 300 13.15 -20.97 8.87
CA ILE A 300 12.72 -22.35 9.05
C ILE A 300 13.93 -23.30 9.02
N SER A 301 13.89 -24.32 9.85
CA SER A 301 14.76 -25.50 9.76
C SER A 301 13.93 -26.78 9.84
N GLY A 302 14.47 -27.87 9.31
CA GLY A 302 13.84 -29.20 9.27
C GLY A 302 14.58 -30.11 8.29
N ASN A 303 14.04 -31.32 8.11
CA ASN A 303 14.51 -32.31 7.14
C ASN A 303 13.46 -32.48 6.03
N ASP A 304 13.91 -32.56 4.77
CA ASP A 304 13.11 -32.86 3.56
C ASP A 304 13.46 -34.26 3.03
#